data_AF-V9EK58-F1
#
_entry.id   AF-V9EK58-F1
#
_cell.length_a   1.000
_cell.length_b   1.000
_cell.length_c   1.000
_cell.angle_alpha   90.00
_cell.angle_beta   90.00
_cell.angle_gamma   90.00
#
_symmetry.space_group_name_H-M   'P 1'
#
loop_
_entity.id
_entity.type
_entity.pdbx_description
1 polymer ?
#
loop_
_entity_poly.entity_id
_entity_poly.type
_entity_poly.pdbx_seq_one_letter_code
_entity_poly.pdbx_strand_id
1 'polypeptide(L)' 'MEEQQQHDEPMLKTCDSEATSSYQLGGFEKGIRAIVSIRLLSVRTFDGNGASFSVATGFVVDMERRLILTNRHV' A
#
# COMPACT_ATOMS: atom_id res chain seq x y z
N MET A 1 -35.07 34.92 10.78
CA MET A 1 -35.66 33.59 11.06
C MET A 1 -36.04 33.09 9.68
N GLU A 2 -35.34 32.17 9.05
CA GLU A 2 -34.83 30.87 9.55
C GLU A 2 -33.49 30.51 8.89
N GLU A 3 -32.87 29.49 9.47
CA GLU A 3 -31.48 29.05 9.40
C GLU A 3 -30.99 28.62 8.00
N GLN A 4 -29.78 29.03 7.63
CA GLN A 4 -28.97 28.31 6.66
C GLN A 4 -28.10 27.32 7.43
N GLN A 5 -28.40 26.05 7.25
CA GLN A 5 -27.75 24.91 7.88
C GLN A 5 -26.33 24.74 7.28
N GLN A 6 -25.31 25.08 8.06
CA GLN A 6 -23.90 24.91 7.68
C GLN A 6 -23.55 23.42 7.77
N HIS A 7 -23.22 22.80 6.64
CA HIS A 7 -22.65 21.45 6.60
C HIS A 7 -21.22 21.47 7.17
N ASP A 8 -21.00 20.75 8.27
CA ASP A 8 -19.67 20.46 8.81
C ASP A 8 -19.01 19.35 7.97
N GLU A 9 -18.32 19.74 6.91
CA GLU A 9 -17.31 18.89 6.26
C GLU A 9 -16.00 19.01 7.06
N PRO A 10 -15.36 17.91 7.51
CA PRO A 10 -14.10 18.00 8.23
C PRO A 10 -13.02 18.49 7.26
N MET A 11 -12.64 19.76 7.41
CA MET A 11 -11.52 20.38 6.70
C MET A 11 -10.26 19.52 6.87
N LEU A 12 -9.86 18.86 5.79
CA LEU A 12 -8.49 18.42 5.60
C LEU A 12 -7.61 19.64 5.82
N LYS A 13 -6.87 19.67 6.94
CA LYS A 13 -5.92 20.72 7.25
C LYS A 13 -4.91 20.81 6.11
N THR A 14 -5.05 21.83 5.27
CA THR A 14 -4.04 22.21 4.30
C THR A 14 -2.84 22.70 5.09
N CYS A 15 -1.79 21.88 5.14
CA CYS A 15 -0.53 22.23 5.74
C CYS A 15 0.13 23.38 4.96
N ASP A 16 0.65 24.35 5.71
CA ASP A 16 1.22 25.59 5.23
C ASP A 16 2.29 25.36 4.15
N SER A 17 2.11 26.09 3.07
CA SER A 17 2.97 26.14 1.89
C SER A 17 4.19 27.01 2.16
N GLU A 18 5.21 26.51 2.88
CA GLU A 18 6.59 27.06 2.85
C GLU A 18 7.66 26.17 3.54
N ALA A 19 7.57 24.84 3.39
CA ALA A 19 8.66 23.92 3.76
C ALA A 19 8.82 22.73 2.78
N THR A 20 8.38 22.85 1.54
CA THR A 20 8.48 21.73 0.58
C THR A 20 9.91 21.58 0.05
N SER A 21 10.76 20.69 0.62
CA SER A 21 11.87 20.09 -0.16
C SER A 21 12.68 18.93 0.43
N SER A 22 12.60 18.54 1.71
CA SER A 22 13.49 17.47 2.22
C SER A 22 12.84 16.34 3.01
N TYR A 23 11.67 16.55 3.64
CA TYR A 23 11.02 15.52 4.46
C TYR A 23 10.19 14.51 3.66
N GLN A 24 9.78 14.83 2.42
CA GLN A 24 8.98 13.91 1.58
C GLN A 24 9.84 12.90 0.81
N LEU A 25 11.05 13.26 0.38
CA LEU A 25 11.93 12.32 -0.33
C LEU A 25 12.44 11.21 0.59
N GLY A 26 12.86 11.53 1.82
CA GLY A 26 13.44 10.55 2.74
C GLY A 26 12.46 9.46 3.19
N GLY A 27 11.18 9.80 3.34
CA GLY A 27 10.12 8.83 3.64
C GLY A 27 9.75 7.97 2.42
N PHE A 28 9.70 8.58 1.23
CA PHE A 28 9.35 7.91 -0.01
C PHE A 28 10.43 6.91 -0.46
N GLU A 29 11.71 7.28 -0.39
CA GLU A 29 12.82 6.37 -0.70
C GLU A 29 12.87 5.15 0.24
N LYS A 30 12.49 5.33 1.50
CA LYS A 30 12.37 4.22 2.45
C LYS A 30 11.16 3.35 2.12
N GLY A 31 10.04 3.98 1.78
CA GLY A 31 8.81 3.29 1.35
C GLY A 31 9.03 2.43 0.10
N ILE A 32 9.67 2.97 -0.94
CA ILE A 32 9.96 2.24 -2.18
C ILE A 32 10.81 1.00 -1.89
N ARG A 33 11.84 1.13 -1.04
CA ARG A 33 12.72 0.01 -0.68
C ARG A 33 12.00 -1.11 0.07
N ALA A 34 10.87 -0.83 0.71
CA ALA A 34 10.06 -1.83 1.39
C ALA A 34 9.06 -2.55 0.46
N ILE A 35 8.87 -2.08 -0.78
CA ILE A 35 7.94 -2.70 -1.73
C ILE A 35 8.57 -3.97 -2.30
N VAL A 36 7.80 -5.06 -2.28
CA VAL A 36 8.19 -6.36 -2.84
C VAL A 36 7.19 -6.85 -3.88
N SER A 37 7.69 -7.62 -4.85
CA SER A 37 6.86 -8.40 -5.77
C SER A 37 6.73 -9.82 -5.27
N ILE A 38 5.51 -10.33 -5.22
CA ILE A 38 5.17 -11.68 -4.76
C ILE A 38 4.66 -12.46 -5.98
N ARG A 39 5.32 -13.56 -6.32
CA ARG A 39 4.87 -14.48 -7.38
C ARG A 39 4.39 -15.78 -6.74
N LEU A 40 3.10 -16.05 -6.84
CA LEU A 40 2.51 -17.30 -6.36
C LEU A 40 2.51 -18.30 -7.50
N LEU A 41 3.24 -19.40 -7.31
CA LEU A 41 3.30 -20.49 -8.28
C LEU A 41 2.27 -21.54 -7.92
N SER A 42 1.41 -21.84 -8.88
CA SER A 42 0.36 -22.82 -8.78
C SER A 42 0.78 -24.02 -9.62
N VAL A 43 1.66 -24.83 -9.03
CA VAL A 43 2.16 -26.08 -9.63
C VAL A 43 1.03 -27.11 -9.59
N ARG A 44 0.92 -27.92 -10.64
CA ARG A 44 -0.13 -28.92 -10.80
C ARG A 44 0.49 -30.27 -11.18
N THR A 45 -0.19 -31.33 -10.76
CA THR A 45 0.12 -32.72 -11.15
C THR A 45 -0.39 -33.00 -12.56
N PHE A 46 0.02 -34.11 -13.17
CA PHE A 46 -0.46 -34.55 -14.49
C PHE A 46 -1.92 -35.03 -14.41
N ASP A 47 -2.85 -34.11 -14.18
CA ASP A 47 -4.31 -34.34 -14.08
C ASP A 47 -5.11 -33.67 -15.22
N GLY A 48 -4.41 -33.10 -16.20
CA GLY A 48 -4.99 -32.41 -17.36
C GLY A 48 -5.13 -30.90 -17.19
N ASN A 49 -4.94 -30.34 -15.98
CA ASN A 49 -4.85 -28.89 -15.79
C ASN A 49 -3.42 -28.38 -15.94
N GLY A 50 -3.26 -27.23 -16.60
CA GLY A 50 -1.97 -26.55 -16.74
C GLY A 50 -1.49 -25.91 -15.43
N ALA A 51 -0.18 -25.84 -15.25
CA ALA A 51 0.41 -25.00 -14.21
C ALA A 51 0.04 -23.52 -14.44
N SER A 52 -0.12 -22.77 -13.36
CA SER A 52 -0.46 -21.35 -13.41
C SER A 52 0.34 -20.54 -12.40
N PHE A 53 0.25 -19.21 -12.48
CA PHE A 53 0.82 -18.33 -11.48
C PHE A 53 -0.01 -17.05 -11.36
N SER A 54 0.12 -16.37 -10.23
CA SER A 54 -0.37 -15.01 -10.02
C SER A 54 0.75 -14.12 -9.48
N VAL A 55 0.53 -12.80 -9.59
CA VAL A 55 1.48 -11.79 -9.12
C VAL A 55 0.74 -10.80 -8.24
N ALA A 56 1.40 -10.41 -7.16
CA ALA A 56 0.93 -9.41 -6.24
C ALA A 56 2.07 -8.52 -5.74
N THR A 57 1.72 -7.48 -5.00
CA THR A 57 2.65 -6.61 -4.30
C THR A 57 2.47 -6.74 -2.79
N GLY A 58 3.51 -6.39 -2.06
CA GLY A 58 3.45 -6.28 -0.61
C GLY A 58 4.48 -5.29 -0.09
N PHE A 59 4.43 -5.07 1.22
CA PHE A 59 5.39 -4.24 1.93
C PHE A 59 6.06 -5.06 3.03
N VAL A 60 7.37 -4.96 3.15
CA VAL A 60 8.07 -5.50 4.32
C VAL A 60 7.77 -4.59 5.51
N VAL A 61 7.13 -5.13 6.54
CA VAL A 61 6.71 -4.38 7.73
C VAL A 61 7.55 -4.69 8.96
N ASP A 62 8.21 -5.86 8.98
CA ASP A 62 9.13 -6.26 10.04
C ASP A 62 10.21 -7.20 9.48
N MET A 63 11.48 -6.76 9.54
CA MET A 63 12.62 -7.55 9.05
C MET A 63 13.08 -8.63 10.03
N GLU A 64 12.97 -8.39 11.33
CA GLU A 64 13.42 -9.33 12.37
C GLU A 64 12.47 -10.54 12.43
N ARG A 65 11.17 -10.26 12.32
CA ARG A 65 10.10 -11.29 12.29
C ARG A 65 9.78 -11.77 10.88
N ARG A 66 10.35 -11.13 9.85
CA ARG A 66 10.17 -11.46 8.42
C ARG A 66 8.71 -11.38 7.98
N LEU A 67 8.01 -10.31 8.37
CA LEU A 67 6.61 -10.09 8.06
C LEU A 67 6.43 -9.22 6.82
N ILE A 68 5.55 -9.65 5.93
CA ILE A 68 5.10 -8.92 4.75
C ILE A 68 3.60 -8.64 4.89
N LEU A 69 3.20 -7.39 4.67
CA LEU A 69 1.81 -7.01 4.53
C LEU A 69 1.41 -7.06 3.05
N THR A 70 0.32 -7.76 2.76
CA THR A 70 -0.34 -7.78 1.46
C THR A 70 -1.85 -7.89 1.65
N ASN A 71 -2.61 -7.83 0.57
CA ASN A 71 -4.05 -8.00 0.63
C ASN A 71 -4.40 -9.46 1.00
N ARG A 72 -5.50 -9.68 1.71
CA ARG A 72 -5.96 -11.04 2.08
C ARG A 72 -6.26 -11.94 0.86
N HIS A 73 -6.67 -11.34 -0.25
CA HIS A 73 -7.09 -12.07 -1.46
C HIS A 73 -5.91 -12.49 -2.35
N VAL A 74 -4.72 -11.95 -2.06
CA VAL A 74 -3.46 -12.37 -2.68
C VAL A 74 -3.08 -13.75 -2.16
#